data_AF-A0A7L4RKP5-F1
#
_entry.id   AF-A0A7L4RKP5-F1
#
_cell.length_a   1.000
_cell.length_b   1.000
_cell.length_c   1.000
_cell.angle_alpha   90.00
_cell.angle_beta   90.00
_cell.angle_gamma   90.00
#
_symmetry.space_group_name_H-M   'P 1'
#
loop_
_entity.id
_entity.type
_entity.pdbx_description
1 polymer ?
#
loop_
_entity_poly.entity_id
_entity_poly.type
_entity_poly.pdbx_seq_one_letter_code
_entity_poly.pdbx_strand_id
1 'polypeptide(L)' 'MKKMRKCGVCGEYSLDEIHCSTGTSSAHPPPFNPNDRYAHYRRARKESGCEL' A
#
# COMPACT_ATOMS: atom_id res chain seq x y z
N MET A 1 2.28 -9.07 -17.03
CA MET A 1 1.06 -9.60 -16.38
C MET A 1 0.39 -8.47 -15.62
N LYS A 2 -0.82 -8.06 -15.98
CA LYS A 2 -1.54 -7.01 -15.25
C LYS A 2 -1.97 -7.55 -13.87
N LYS A 3 -1.77 -6.76 -12.82
CA LYS A 3 -2.12 -7.11 -11.43
C LYS A 3 -3.35 -6.30 -11.01
N MET A 4 -4.18 -6.86 -10.13
CA MET A 4 -5.33 -6.13 -9.57
C MET A 4 -4.86 -4.94 -8.74
N ARG A 5 -5.40 -3.76 -9.06
CA ARG A 5 -5.13 -2.50 -8.35
C ARG A 5 -6.41 -1.96 -7.74
N LYS A 6 -6.28 -1.12 -6.73
CA LYS A 6 -7.39 -0.46 -6.04
C LYS A 6 -7.14 1.05 -5.98
N CYS A 7 -8.15 1.84 -6.32
CA CYS A 7 -8.10 3.28 -6.16
C CYS A 7 -8.15 3.66 -4.68
N GLY A 8 -7.27 4.57 -4.24
CA GLY A 8 -7.27 5.09 -2.87
C GLY A 8 -8.39 6.07 -2.57
N VAL A 9 -9.04 6.64 -3.60
CA VAL A 9 -10.08 7.68 -3.47
C VAL A 9 -11.47 7.05 -3.39
N CYS A 10 -11.88 6.30 -4.41
CA CYS A 10 -13.23 5.71 -4.51
C CYS A 10 -13.28 4.24 -4.03
N GLY A 11 -12.14 3.56 -3.92
CA GLY A 11 -12.08 2.15 -3.56
C GLY A 11 -12.41 1.16 -4.68
N GLU A 12 -12.66 1.62 -5.90
CA GLU A 12 -12.94 0.76 -7.05
C GLU A 12 -11.69 -0.04 -7.47
N TYR A 13 -11.92 -1.27 -7.92
CA TYR A 13 -10.86 -2.13 -8.44
C TYR A 13 -10.65 -1.84 -9.93
N SER A 14 -9.40 -1.68 -10.33
CA SER A 14 -9.03 -1.47 -11.72
C SER A 14 -7.74 -2.22 -12.06
N LEU A 15 -7.53 -2.48 -13.34
CA LEU A 15 -6.25 -2.96 -13.88
C LEU A 15 -5.36 -1.81 -14.37
N ASP A 16 -5.90 -0.59 -14.39
CA ASP A 16 -5.21 0.61 -14.86
C ASP A 16 -4.42 1.25 -13.73
N GLU A 17 -3.35 1.97 -14.10
CA GLU A 17 -2.46 2.62 -13.14
C GLU A 17 -3.03 3.93 -12.58
N ILE A 18 -3.97 4.55 -13.29
CA ILE A 18 -4.58 5.83 -12.93
C ILE A 18 -6.10 5.67 -12.89
N HIS A 19 -6.71 6.04 -11.78
CA HIS A 19 -8.16 6.07 -11.60
C HIS A 19 -8.54 7.24 -10.68
N CYS A 20 -9.63 7.94 -10.96
CA CYS A 20 -9.98 9.20 -10.29
C CYS A 20 -8.83 10.22 -10.29
N SER A 21 -8.05 10.33 -11.38
CA SER A 21 -6.86 11.19 -11.49
C SER A 21 -5.75 10.95 -10.45
N THR A 22 -5.80 9.82 -9.75
CA THR A 22 -4.79 9.41 -8.75
C THR A 22 -4.20 8.06 -9.12
N GLY A 23 -2.96 7.80 -8.70
CA GLY A 23 -2.32 6.51 -8.90
C GLY A 23 -3.02 5.39 -8.12
N THR A 24 -3.28 4.25 -8.77
CA THR A 24 -3.86 3.08 -8.12
C THR A 24 -2.79 2.25 -7.41
N SER A 25 -3.13 1.70 -6.25
CA SER A 25 -2.21 0.89 -5.42
C SER A 25 -2.46 -0.61 -5.61
N SER A 26 -1.52 -1.46 -5.21
CA SER A 26 -1.74 -2.91 -5.23
C SER A 26 -2.88 -3.29 -4.29
N ALA A 27 -3.86 -4.05 -4.79
CA ALA A 27 -4.99 -4.49 -3.99
C ALA A 27 -4.60 -5.46 -2.85
N HIS A 28 -3.57 -6.29 -3.09
CA HIS A 28 -3.10 -7.25 -2.11
C HIS A 28 -2.15 -6.61 -1.11
N PRO A 29 -2.25 -6.98 0.19
CA PRO A 29 -1.30 -6.53 1.19
C PRO A 29 0.10 -7.09 0.92
N PRO A 30 1.15 -6.47 1.48
CA PRO A 30 2.48 -7.04 1.46
C PRO A 30 2.50 -8.39 2.22
N PRO A 31 3.34 -9.35 1.79
CA PRO A 31 3.44 -10.64 2.47
C PRO A 31 3.95 -10.48 3.90
N PHE A 32 3.35 -11.23 4.83
CA PHE A 32 3.78 -11.26 6.23
C PHE A 32 4.91 -12.28 6.43
N ASN A 33 5.93 -11.91 7.22
CA ASN A 33 7.00 -12.81 7.64
C ASN A 33 7.07 -12.81 9.18
N PRO A 34 7.01 -13.97 9.85
CA PRO A 34 7.18 -14.04 11.30
C PRO A 34 8.52 -13.48 11.80
N ASN A 35 9.60 -13.71 11.05
CA ASN A 35 10.95 -13.24 11.36
C ASN A 35 11.28 -11.96 10.58
N ASP A 36 10.49 -10.91 10.79
CA ASP A 36 10.65 -9.66 10.06
C ASP A 36 11.75 -8.76 10.63
N ARG A 37 12.89 -8.74 9.93
CA ARG A 37 14.07 -7.94 10.27
C ARG A 37 13.80 -6.43 10.37
N TYR A 38 12.77 -5.91 9.71
CA TYR A 38 12.46 -4.48 9.66
C TYR A 38 11.23 -4.09 10.49
N ALA A 39 10.72 -5.00 11.32
CA ALA A 39 9.54 -4.75 12.13
C ALA A 39 9.70 -3.54 13.07
N HIS A 40 10.88 -3.35 13.66
CA HIS A 40 11.15 -2.21 14.55
C HIS A 40 11.09 -0.88 13.81
N TYR A 41 11.66 -0.77 12.61
CA TYR A 41 11.57 0.46 11.80
C TYR A 41 10.14 0.78 11.40
N ARG A 42 9.33 -0.22 11.02
CA ARG A 42 7.91 0.02 10.68
C ARG A 42 7.10 0.46 11.89
N ARG A 43 7.35 -0.11 13.07
CA ARG A 43 6.71 0.33 14.33
C ARG A 43 7.12 1.74 14.69
N ALA A 44 8.41 2.03 14.71
CA ALA A 44 8.94 3.36 14.99
C ALA A 44 8.34 4.42 14.06
N ARG A 45 8.25 4.15 12.74
CA ARG A 45 7.63 5.08 11.77
C ARG A 45 6.13 5.30 12.02
N LYS A 46 5.41 4.28 12.48
CA LYS A 46 3.99 4.38 12.81
C LYS A 46 3.77 5.18 14.11
N GLU A 47 4.63 4.97 15.09
CA GLU A 47 4.59 5.62 16.40
C GLU A 47 5.05 7.07 16.33
N SER A 48 6.10 7.35 15.56
CA SER A 48 6.65 8.70 15.44
C SER A 48 5.74 9.65 14.68
N GLY A 49 4.73 9.15 13.96
CA GLY A 49 3.64 9.92 13.36
C GLY A 49 4.07 11.16 12.56
N CYS A 50 5.34 11.22 12.13
CA CYS A 50 5.91 12.47 11.65
C CYS A 50 5.77 12.51 10.13
N GLU A 51 4.81 13.34 9.73
CA GLU A 51 4.55 13.80 8.38
C GLU A 51 5.87 14.30 7.74
N LEU A 52 6.19 13.76 6.57
CA LEU A 52 7.02 14.43 5.56
C LEU A 52 6.12 14.74 4.38
#